data_AF-A0A197JL91-F1
#
_entry.id   AF-A0A197JL91-F1
#
_cell.length_a   1.000
_cell.length_b   1.000
_cell.length_c   1.000
_cell.angle_alpha   90.00
_cell.angle_beta   90.00
_cell.angle_gamma   90.00
#
_symmetry.space_group_name_H-M   'P 1'
#
loop_
_entity.id
_entity.type
_entity.pdbx_description
1 polymer ?
#
loop_
_entity_poly.entity_id
_entity_poly.type
_entity_poly.pdbx_seq_one_letter_code
_entity_poly.pdbx_strand_id
1 'polypeptide(L)'
;MEDVYGVLKCIPTAQLERLEIEFDAPSNERSRIPTAFPTVSDEQDMDTFVALKELVIADCYRGQFAEPEFNKWCIKRCPGLEKIRLPNCGTHSLEIFARSVFVSCPKLNRLDYSSDGEEDDPTLTAVLMMSTEGWKEVQLCGMQQNMGPMATRQLVSHASTLEALKCDGWGGEDNLQLFQFLWNARRLCRLEGVRDESELTYLIELSLNAYMAAVVANDPWALGESMEYFQMRIEGVPRPDVVCRRNGSPLDNDVDGLPPMDMTKRYDVQRFIYTQLGRMINLKELNLGVPDTVSAPHSWYVVEIGELGPFEDPGHNFVREFNYRSLEFSLASGLDLLAGMKELTMLDVRWTAHRIGVEELDWMHANWPKLKEIKGLLSKREWAGDDEGGMAIRAAVDEWIAVHPHGIGSSFYS
;
A
#
# COMPACT_ATOMS: atom_id res chain seq x y z
N MET A 1 -30.31 -4.92 -18.38
CA MET A 1 -30.79 -4.98 -16.98
C MET A 1 -32.03 -5.85 -16.79
N GLU A 2 -33.04 -5.81 -17.67
CA GLU A 2 -34.19 -6.74 -17.59
C GLU A 2 -33.79 -8.22 -17.41
N ASP A 3 -32.72 -8.63 -18.08
CA ASP A 3 -32.19 -10.00 -17.98
C ASP A 3 -31.60 -10.31 -16.59
N VAL A 4 -30.88 -9.37 -15.99
CA VAL A 4 -30.29 -9.52 -14.64
C VAL A 4 -31.38 -9.74 -13.60
N TYR A 5 -32.50 -9.00 -13.69
CA TYR A 5 -33.64 -9.17 -12.78
C TYR A 5 -34.29 -10.55 -12.91
N GLY A 6 -34.47 -11.04 -14.13
CA GLY A 6 -34.99 -12.37 -14.39
C GLY A 6 -34.10 -13.45 -13.78
N VAL A 7 -32.79 -13.32 -13.95
CA VAL A 7 -31.80 -14.25 -13.39
C VAL A 7 -31.83 -14.25 -11.86
N LEU A 8 -31.77 -13.08 -11.20
CA LEU A 8 -31.76 -12.96 -9.74
C LEU A 8 -33.01 -13.53 -9.03
N LYS A 9 -34.13 -13.67 -9.75
CA LYS A 9 -35.34 -14.34 -9.26
C LYS A 9 -35.22 -15.85 -9.21
N CYS A 10 -34.40 -16.43 -10.07
CA CYS A 10 -34.26 -17.88 -10.21
C CYS A 10 -33.14 -18.47 -9.34
N ILE A 11 -32.32 -17.64 -8.69
CA ILE A 11 -31.17 -18.10 -7.91
C ILE A 11 -31.62 -18.70 -6.57
N PRO A 12 -31.19 -19.93 -6.21
CA PRO A 12 -31.45 -20.52 -4.91
C PRO A 12 -30.84 -19.68 -3.77
N THR A 13 -31.68 -19.03 -2.97
CA THR A 13 -31.22 -18.03 -1.99
C THR A 13 -30.65 -18.62 -0.69
N ALA A 14 -31.08 -19.83 -0.32
CA ALA A 14 -30.78 -20.41 0.99
C ALA A 14 -29.35 -20.96 1.15
N GLN A 15 -28.64 -21.23 0.05
CA GLN A 15 -27.31 -21.87 0.07
C GLN A 15 -26.24 -21.08 -0.70
N LEU A 16 -26.63 -19.99 -1.36
CA LEU A 16 -25.71 -19.17 -2.14
C LEU A 16 -24.80 -18.38 -1.21
N GLU A 17 -23.53 -18.77 -1.09
CA GLU A 17 -22.54 -18.06 -0.25
C GLU A 17 -21.81 -16.93 -0.99
N ARG A 18 -21.74 -17.02 -2.33
CA ARG A 18 -21.09 -16.04 -3.19
C ARG A 18 -21.94 -15.75 -4.43
N LEU A 19 -22.05 -14.47 -4.77
CA LEU A 19 -22.72 -13.99 -5.99
C LEU A 19 -21.76 -13.07 -6.73
N GLU A 20 -21.63 -13.30 -8.03
CA GLU A 20 -20.77 -12.52 -8.92
C GLU A 20 -21.61 -11.99 -10.07
N ILE A 21 -21.52 -10.68 -10.30
CA ILE A 21 -22.26 -9.95 -11.33
C ILE A 21 -21.24 -9.17 -12.13
N GLU A 22 -21.01 -9.63 -13.35
CA GLU A 22 -20.13 -8.97 -14.33
C GLU A 22 -21.00 -8.23 -15.33
N PHE A 23 -20.62 -7.00 -15.64
CA PHE A 23 -21.28 -6.19 -16.65
C PHE A 23 -20.41 -6.18 -17.89
N ASP A 24 -21.02 -6.41 -19.06
CA ASP A 24 -20.29 -6.32 -20.30
C ASP A 24 -19.68 -4.91 -20.42
N ALA A 25 -18.34 -4.85 -20.45
CA ALA A 25 -17.63 -3.63 -20.76
C ALA A 25 -18.19 -3.11 -22.10
N PRO A 26 -18.57 -1.82 -22.19
CA PRO A 26 -19.10 -1.30 -23.42
C PRO A 26 -18.05 -1.50 -24.51
N SER A 27 -18.29 -2.44 -25.43
CA SER A 27 -17.56 -2.48 -26.70
C SER A 27 -17.56 -1.04 -27.23
N ASN A 28 -16.43 -0.52 -27.71
CA ASN A 28 -16.22 0.89 -28.10
C ASN A 28 -17.30 1.53 -29.02
N GLU A 29 -18.27 0.76 -29.48
CA GLU A 29 -19.53 1.26 -30.00
C GLU A 29 -20.25 2.13 -28.96
N ARG A 30 -20.38 3.42 -29.28
CA ARG A 30 -21.18 4.42 -28.56
C ARG A 30 -22.68 4.07 -28.59
N SER A 31 -23.06 2.94 -28.00
CA SER A 31 -24.43 2.50 -27.86
C SER A 31 -25.17 3.50 -26.97
N ARG A 32 -26.29 3.99 -27.48
CA ARG A 32 -27.19 4.93 -26.81
C ARG A 32 -27.83 4.20 -25.64
N ILE A 33 -27.64 4.73 -24.43
CA ILE A 33 -28.32 4.24 -23.23
C ILE A 33 -29.84 4.33 -23.49
N PRO A 34 -30.61 3.23 -23.39
CA PRO A 34 -32.05 3.28 -23.46
C PRO A 34 -32.59 4.21 -22.37
N THR A 35 -33.35 5.24 -22.75
CA THR A 35 -33.84 6.27 -21.82
C THR A 35 -35.12 5.89 -21.07
N ALA A 36 -35.69 4.70 -21.31
CA ALA A 36 -36.91 4.27 -20.68
C ALA A 36 -36.84 2.78 -20.31
N PHE A 37 -36.81 2.49 -19.02
CA PHE A 37 -37.05 1.17 -18.47
C PHE A 37 -38.51 1.05 -18.03
N PRO A 38 -39.16 -0.10 -18.23
CA PRO A 38 -40.52 -0.30 -17.74
C PRO A 38 -40.54 -0.22 -16.21
N THR A 39 -41.42 0.62 -15.68
CA THR A 39 -41.76 0.62 -14.25
C THR A 39 -42.45 -0.69 -13.90
N VAL A 40 -41.72 -1.62 -13.28
CA VAL A 40 -42.27 -2.86 -12.74
C VAL A 40 -43.05 -2.52 -11.47
N SER A 41 -44.38 -2.54 -11.56
CA SER A 41 -45.28 -2.08 -10.49
C SER A 41 -45.60 -3.11 -9.39
N ASP A 42 -45.03 -4.32 -9.46
CA ASP A 42 -45.34 -5.38 -8.49
C ASP A 42 -44.18 -5.58 -7.50
N GLU A 43 -44.36 -5.07 -6.28
CA GLU A 43 -43.55 -5.42 -5.10
C GLU A 43 -43.82 -6.86 -4.66
N GLN A 44 -43.43 -7.84 -5.48
CA GLN A 44 -43.38 -9.22 -5.02
C GLN A 44 -42.26 -9.36 -3.98
N ASP A 45 -42.61 -9.89 -2.80
CA ASP A 45 -41.67 -10.30 -1.76
C ASP A 45 -40.66 -11.29 -2.36
N MET A 46 -39.41 -10.87 -2.42
CA MET A 46 -38.30 -11.70 -2.90
C MET A 46 -37.58 -12.33 -1.72
N ASP A 47 -37.24 -13.61 -1.85
CA ASP A 47 -36.53 -14.34 -0.80
C ASP A 47 -35.18 -13.71 -0.47
N THR A 48 -34.84 -13.61 0.81
CA THR A 48 -33.56 -13.05 1.26
C THR A 48 -32.40 -14.04 1.01
N PHE A 49 -31.25 -13.55 0.55
CA PHE A 49 -30.00 -14.29 0.45
C PHE A 49 -29.33 -14.43 1.83
N VAL A 50 -29.93 -15.25 2.70
CA VAL A 50 -29.49 -15.43 4.09
C VAL A 50 -28.09 -16.05 4.22
N ALA A 51 -27.64 -16.84 3.23
CA ALA A 51 -26.33 -17.48 3.22
C ALA A 51 -25.24 -16.65 2.53
N LEU A 52 -25.60 -15.57 1.84
CA LEU A 52 -24.65 -14.82 1.01
C LEU A 52 -23.68 -14.01 1.88
N LYS A 53 -22.39 -14.29 1.72
CA LYS A 53 -21.29 -13.65 2.46
C LYS A 53 -20.41 -12.79 1.56
N GLU A 54 -20.29 -13.13 0.28
CA GLU A 54 -19.45 -12.41 -0.68
C GLU A 54 -20.25 -11.95 -1.91
N LEU A 55 -20.12 -10.67 -2.24
CA LEU A 55 -20.69 -10.08 -3.44
C LEU A 55 -19.57 -9.50 -4.29
N VAL A 56 -19.46 -9.97 -5.53
CA VAL A 56 -18.51 -9.48 -6.52
C VAL A 56 -19.28 -8.77 -7.61
N ILE A 57 -18.84 -7.56 -7.92
CA ILE A 57 -19.47 -6.71 -8.91
C ILE A 57 -18.36 -6.13 -9.79
N ALA A 58 -18.32 -6.55 -11.05
CA ALA A 58 -17.22 -6.24 -11.95
C ALA A 58 -17.64 -5.38 -13.15
N ASP A 59 -16.71 -4.58 -13.66
CA ASP A 59 -16.77 -3.89 -14.96
C ASP A 59 -18.01 -3.00 -15.16
N CYS A 60 -18.45 -2.35 -14.08
CA CYS A 60 -19.58 -1.45 -14.16
C CYS A 60 -19.17 -0.05 -14.59
N TYR A 61 -19.27 0.15 -15.89
CA TYR A 61 -19.12 1.45 -16.51
C TYR A 61 -20.50 2.09 -16.73
N ARG A 62 -20.63 3.39 -16.42
CA ARG A 62 -21.76 4.27 -16.79
C ARG A 62 -23.10 4.10 -16.06
N GLY A 63 -23.14 4.13 -14.73
CA GLY A 63 -24.44 4.36 -14.07
C GLY A 63 -25.26 3.10 -13.78
N GLN A 64 -24.78 1.90 -14.13
CA GLN A 64 -25.64 0.70 -14.16
C GLN A 64 -26.12 0.26 -12.76
N PHE A 65 -25.41 0.59 -11.67
CA PHE A 65 -25.89 0.40 -10.28
C PHE A 65 -26.66 1.57 -9.69
N ALA A 66 -26.66 2.73 -10.34
CA ALA A 66 -27.41 3.87 -9.86
C ALA A 66 -28.93 3.62 -9.98
N GLU A 67 -29.34 2.56 -10.68
CA GLU A 67 -30.74 2.15 -10.72
C GLU A 67 -31.24 1.78 -9.32
N PRO A 68 -32.27 2.49 -8.81
CA PRO A 68 -32.88 2.19 -7.52
C PRO A 68 -33.35 0.73 -7.39
N GLU A 69 -33.73 0.15 -8.53
CA GLU A 69 -34.18 -1.23 -8.63
C GLU A 69 -33.05 -2.21 -8.31
N PHE A 70 -31.84 -2.06 -8.86
CA PHE A 70 -30.72 -2.94 -8.52
C PHE A 70 -30.44 -2.97 -7.01
N ASN A 71 -30.41 -1.79 -6.38
CA ASN A 71 -30.21 -1.67 -4.94
C ASN A 71 -31.32 -2.34 -4.13
N LYS A 72 -32.58 -2.21 -4.58
CA LYS A 72 -33.74 -2.86 -3.96
C LYS A 72 -33.68 -4.39 -4.09
N TRP A 73 -33.31 -4.89 -5.27
CA TRP A 73 -33.40 -6.32 -5.60
C TRP A 73 -32.17 -7.14 -5.28
N CYS A 74 -31.01 -6.52 -5.11
CA CYS A 74 -29.78 -7.22 -4.73
C CYS A 74 -29.46 -6.93 -3.26
N ILE A 75 -29.15 -5.68 -2.93
CA ILE A 75 -28.50 -5.33 -1.66
C ILE A 75 -29.41 -5.50 -0.43
N LYS A 76 -30.69 -5.14 -0.52
CA LYS A 76 -31.64 -5.34 0.60
C LYS A 76 -31.86 -6.81 0.96
N ARG A 77 -31.55 -7.74 0.06
CA ARG A 77 -31.70 -9.18 0.28
C ARG A 77 -30.45 -9.80 0.90
N CYS A 78 -29.40 -9.02 1.19
CA CYS A 78 -28.10 -9.55 1.61
C CYS A 78 -27.71 -9.08 3.03
N PRO A 79 -28.53 -9.31 4.09
CA PRO A 79 -28.22 -8.84 5.44
C PRO A 79 -27.02 -9.57 6.08
N GLY A 80 -26.63 -10.72 5.52
CA GLY A 80 -25.48 -11.52 5.93
C GLY A 80 -24.17 -11.17 5.23
N LEU A 81 -24.15 -10.17 4.35
CA LEU A 81 -22.98 -9.85 3.54
C LEU A 81 -21.80 -9.40 4.40
N GLU A 82 -20.65 -10.06 4.22
CA GLU A 82 -19.41 -9.82 5.00
C GLU A 82 -18.31 -9.19 4.14
N LYS A 83 -18.30 -9.50 2.84
CA LYS A 83 -17.28 -9.07 1.89
C LYS A 83 -17.88 -8.53 0.61
N ILE A 84 -17.33 -7.42 0.12
CA ILE A 84 -17.65 -6.88 -1.19
C ILE A 84 -16.40 -6.70 -2.04
N ARG A 85 -16.49 -7.06 -3.32
CA ARG A 85 -15.44 -6.84 -4.31
C ARG A 85 -16.01 -6.02 -5.46
N LEU A 86 -15.32 -4.94 -5.80
CA LEU A 86 -15.75 -3.94 -6.77
C LEU A 86 -14.66 -3.71 -7.82
N PRO A 87 -14.21 -4.72 -8.58
CA PRO A 87 -13.21 -4.49 -9.61
C PRO A 87 -13.74 -3.66 -10.76
N ASN A 88 -12.96 -2.67 -11.19
CA ASN A 88 -13.21 -1.85 -12.39
C ASN A 88 -14.59 -1.17 -12.37
N CYS A 89 -15.01 -0.67 -11.21
CA CYS A 89 -16.31 -0.03 -11.04
C CYS A 89 -16.19 1.49 -11.09
N GLY A 90 -16.93 2.13 -12.00
CA GLY A 90 -16.89 3.58 -12.19
C GLY A 90 -17.59 4.39 -11.09
N THR A 91 -17.19 5.66 -10.97
CA THR A 91 -17.54 6.59 -9.87
C THR A 91 -19.02 6.86 -9.66
N HIS A 92 -19.74 7.22 -10.72
CA HIS A 92 -21.05 7.87 -10.59
C HIS A 92 -22.15 7.02 -9.93
N SER A 93 -21.99 5.70 -9.89
CA SER A 93 -23.00 4.80 -9.28
C SER A 93 -22.67 4.37 -7.86
N LEU A 94 -21.41 4.51 -7.46
CA LEU A 94 -20.93 3.94 -6.20
C LEU A 94 -21.50 4.67 -4.99
N GLU A 95 -21.83 5.96 -5.09
CA GLU A 95 -22.43 6.69 -3.96
C GLU A 95 -23.82 6.16 -3.55
N ILE A 96 -24.72 5.98 -4.51
CA ILE A 96 -26.08 5.47 -4.27
C ILE A 96 -26.02 4.01 -3.80
N PHE A 97 -25.15 3.24 -4.44
CA PHE A 97 -24.88 1.86 -4.09
C PHE A 97 -24.34 1.76 -2.65
N ALA A 98 -23.34 2.56 -2.30
CA ALA A 98 -22.71 2.58 -0.99
C ALA A 98 -23.71 2.88 0.13
N ARG A 99 -24.59 3.86 -0.09
CA ARG A 99 -25.64 4.19 0.87
C ARG A 99 -26.60 3.03 1.08
N SER A 100 -26.91 2.28 0.03
CA SER A 100 -27.80 1.11 0.11
C SER A 100 -27.15 -0.04 0.89
N VAL A 101 -25.86 -0.27 0.63
CA VAL A 101 -25.03 -1.27 1.34
C VAL A 101 -24.92 -0.92 2.81
N PHE A 102 -24.59 0.32 3.15
CA PHE A 102 -24.48 0.81 4.53
C PHE A 102 -25.73 0.52 5.37
N VAL A 103 -26.93 0.69 4.79
CA VAL A 103 -28.19 0.45 5.51
C VAL A 103 -28.54 -1.03 5.60
N SER A 104 -28.18 -1.82 4.59
CA SER A 104 -28.71 -3.18 4.42
C SER A 104 -27.75 -4.29 4.85
N CYS A 105 -26.45 -4.01 4.93
CA CYS A 105 -25.40 -5.00 5.12
C CYS A 105 -24.57 -4.70 6.37
N PRO A 106 -25.14 -4.80 7.59
CA PRO A 106 -24.46 -4.38 8.82
C PRO A 106 -23.20 -5.20 9.16
N LYS A 107 -23.09 -6.42 8.60
CA LYS A 107 -21.94 -7.32 8.83
C LYS A 107 -20.77 -7.07 7.88
N LEU A 108 -20.90 -6.13 6.94
CA LEU A 108 -19.90 -5.89 5.92
C LEU A 108 -18.62 -5.33 6.56
N ASN A 109 -17.53 -6.07 6.45
CA ASN A 109 -16.25 -5.73 7.07
C ASN A 109 -15.02 -6.03 6.20
N ARG A 110 -15.21 -6.48 4.95
CA ARG A 110 -14.12 -6.67 3.97
C ARG A 110 -14.44 -5.96 2.66
N LEU A 111 -13.48 -5.17 2.17
CA LEU A 111 -13.55 -4.43 0.93
C LEU A 111 -12.36 -4.78 0.02
N ASP A 112 -12.64 -5.12 -1.24
CA ASP A 112 -11.67 -5.21 -2.31
C ASP A 112 -12.12 -4.29 -3.45
N TYR A 113 -11.49 -3.12 -3.57
CA TYR A 113 -11.84 -2.10 -4.55
C TYR A 113 -10.66 -1.86 -5.48
N SER A 114 -10.91 -1.97 -6.78
CA SER A 114 -9.92 -1.66 -7.81
C SER A 114 -10.53 -0.82 -8.91
N SER A 115 -9.69 0.00 -9.50
CA SER A 115 -10.05 1.11 -10.35
C SER A 115 -9.07 1.20 -11.51
N ASP A 116 -9.50 1.79 -12.62
CA ASP A 116 -8.66 2.13 -13.77
C ASP A 116 -8.12 3.59 -13.74
N GLY A 117 -8.35 4.33 -12.65
CA GLY A 117 -7.67 5.58 -12.32
C GLY A 117 -8.48 6.88 -12.45
N GLU A 118 -9.79 6.82 -12.74
CA GLU A 118 -10.63 8.02 -12.92
C GLU A 118 -11.44 8.45 -11.67
N GLU A 119 -11.15 7.90 -10.50
CA GLU A 119 -11.97 8.09 -9.31
C GLU A 119 -11.70 9.42 -8.62
N ASP A 120 -12.79 10.06 -8.19
CA ASP A 120 -12.69 11.20 -7.31
C ASP A 120 -12.73 10.77 -5.82
N ASP A 121 -12.16 11.62 -4.98
CA ASP A 121 -12.12 11.46 -3.52
C ASP A 121 -13.52 11.24 -2.90
N PRO A 122 -14.60 11.94 -3.32
CA PRO A 122 -15.96 11.67 -2.85
C PRO A 122 -16.45 10.24 -3.08
N THR A 123 -16.18 9.66 -4.26
CA THR A 123 -16.58 8.29 -4.58
C THR A 123 -15.91 7.30 -3.64
N LEU A 124 -14.58 7.39 -3.48
CA LEU A 124 -13.84 6.49 -2.60
C LEU A 124 -14.28 6.67 -1.14
N THR A 125 -14.58 7.90 -0.73
CA THR A 125 -15.18 8.19 0.58
C THR A 125 -16.49 7.42 0.77
N ALA A 126 -17.40 7.48 -0.20
CA ALA A 126 -18.67 6.77 -0.13
C ALA A 126 -18.47 5.25 -0.03
N VAL A 127 -17.53 4.69 -0.79
CA VAL A 127 -17.18 3.25 -0.71
C VAL A 127 -16.66 2.89 0.68
N LEU A 128 -15.75 3.67 1.24
CA LEU A 128 -15.24 3.44 2.59
C LEU A 128 -16.33 3.63 3.66
N MET A 129 -17.35 4.45 3.42
CA MET A 129 -18.50 4.59 4.31
C MET A 129 -19.45 3.38 4.30
N MET A 130 -19.29 2.38 3.42
CA MET A 130 -20.22 1.24 3.34
C MET A 130 -20.29 0.38 4.61
N SER A 131 -19.24 0.36 5.43
CA SER A 131 -19.22 -0.45 6.66
C SER A 131 -19.70 0.35 7.87
N THR A 132 -20.77 -0.13 8.52
CA THR A 132 -21.32 0.45 9.76
C THR A 132 -20.53 0.09 11.00
N GLU A 133 -19.99 -1.13 11.05
CA GLU A 133 -19.27 -1.66 12.21
C GLU A 133 -17.75 -1.43 12.11
N GLY A 134 -17.29 -0.95 10.96
CA GLY A 134 -15.90 -0.72 10.64
C GLY A 134 -15.27 -1.84 9.82
N TRP A 135 -14.30 -1.47 9.00
CA TRP A 135 -13.58 -2.43 8.18
C TRP A 135 -12.58 -3.23 9.01
N LYS A 136 -12.49 -4.52 8.73
CA LYS A 136 -11.39 -5.41 9.15
C LYS A 136 -10.34 -5.54 8.06
N GLU A 137 -10.76 -5.64 6.80
CA GLU A 137 -9.85 -5.77 5.66
C GLU A 137 -10.24 -4.79 4.56
N VAL A 138 -9.27 -4.00 4.10
CA VAL A 138 -9.45 -3.05 3.00
C VAL A 138 -8.31 -3.26 2.01
N GLN A 139 -8.67 -3.51 0.75
CA GLN A 139 -7.75 -3.53 -0.38
C GLN A 139 -8.19 -2.46 -1.38
N LEU A 140 -7.28 -1.52 -1.67
CA LEU A 140 -7.45 -0.38 -2.57
C LEU A 140 -6.37 -0.44 -3.64
N CYS A 141 -6.72 -0.96 -4.82
CA CYS A 141 -5.80 -1.08 -5.96
C CYS A 141 -6.04 0.04 -6.98
N GLY A 142 -4.97 0.56 -7.57
CA GLY A 142 -5.07 1.62 -8.60
C GLY A 142 -5.36 3.03 -8.07
N MET A 143 -5.29 3.27 -6.76
CA MET A 143 -5.70 4.53 -6.12
C MET A 143 -4.60 5.61 -6.01
N GLN A 144 -3.53 5.49 -6.79
CA GLN A 144 -2.28 6.23 -6.59
C GLN A 144 -2.46 7.75 -6.47
N GLN A 145 -3.38 8.33 -7.25
CA GLN A 145 -3.62 9.78 -7.28
C GLN A 145 -4.94 10.19 -6.61
N ASN A 146 -5.79 9.23 -6.22
CA ASN A 146 -7.22 9.47 -6.03
C ASN A 146 -7.68 9.38 -4.58
N MET A 147 -6.83 8.91 -3.65
CA MET A 147 -7.18 8.90 -2.23
C MET A 147 -7.02 10.29 -1.61
N GLY A 148 -7.98 11.18 -1.85
CA GLY A 148 -7.92 12.52 -1.31
C GLY A 148 -8.17 12.60 0.22
N PRO A 149 -8.26 13.83 0.75
CA PRO A 149 -8.43 14.07 2.18
C PRO A 149 -9.73 13.52 2.78
N MET A 150 -10.81 13.37 2.00
CA MET A 150 -12.07 12.84 2.50
C MET A 150 -12.01 11.33 2.67
N ALA A 151 -11.52 10.61 1.67
CA ALA A 151 -11.35 9.16 1.71
C ALA A 151 -10.36 8.78 2.81
N THR A 152 -9.26 9.52 2.91
CA THR A 152 -8.26 9.30 3.96
C THR A 152 -8.86 9.50 5.36
N ARG A 153 -9.60 10.58 5.62
CA ARG A 153 -10.32 10.78 6.89
C ARG A 153 -11.30 9.66 7.18
N GLN A 154 -12.01 9.18 6.18
CA GLN A 154 -12.93 8.07 6.33
C GLN A 154 -12.18 6.78 6.69
N LEU A 155 -11.06 6.48 6.04
CA LEU A 155 -10.21 5.32 6.37
C LEU A 155 -9.69 5.40 7.81
N VAL A 156 -9.23 6.58 8.25
CA VAL A 156 -8.80 6.82 9.64
C VAL A 156 -9.92 6.50 10.64
N SER A 157 -11.18 6.79 10.30
CA SER A 157 -12.32 6.48 11.18
C SER A 157 -12.50 4.97 11.45
N HIS A 158 -11.98 4.13 10.55
CA HIS A 158 -12.00 2.66 10.67
C HIS A 158 -10.72 2.06 11.25
N ALA A 159 -9.69 2.87 11.55
CA ALA A 159 -8.38 2.38 11.96
C ALA A 159 -8.45 1.42 13.17
N SER A 160 -9.33 1.69 14.14
CA SER A 160 -9.44 0.86 15.35
C SER A 160 -9.96 -0.57 15.13
N THR A 161 -10.66 -0.82 14.02
CA THR A 161 -11.19 -2.15 13.65
C THR A 161 -10.34 -2.85 12.60
N LEU A 162 -9.50 -2.10 11.90
CA LEU A 162 -8.76 -2.58 10.75
C LEU A 162 -7.64 -3.53 11.15
N GLU A 163 -7.63 -4.70 10.52
CA GLU A 163 -6.66 -5.79 10.71
C GLU A 163 -5.71 -5.85 9.50
N ALA A 164 -6.21 -5.64 8.27
CA ALA A 164 -5.38 -5.58 7.07
C ALA A 164 -5.73 -4.38 6.19
N LEU A 165 -4.70 -3.62 5.79
CA LEU A 165 -4.76 -2.60 4.77
C LEU A 165 -3.80 -2.93 3.64
N LYS A 166 -4.31 -2.98 2.41
CA LYS A 166 -3.51 -3.05 1.19
C LYS A 166 -3.85 -1.85 0.33
N CYS A 167 -2.88 -0.98 0.08
CA CYS A 167 -3.10 0.20 -0.74
C CYS A 167 -1.87 0.52 -1.57
N ASP A 168 -2.05 0.63 -2.89
CA ASP A 168 -0.96 0.92 -3.83
C ASP A 168 -0.49 2.39 -3.78
N GLY A 169 -0.96 3.18 -2.83
CA GLY A 169 -0.58 4.58 -2.61
C GLY A 169 -1.41 5.23 -1.51
N TRP A 170 -0.89 6.33 -0.95
CA TRP A 170 -1.60 7.18 0.00
C TRP A 170 -1.74 8.55 -0.62
N GLY A 171 -2.95 8.89 -1.05
CA GLY A 171 -3.19 10.16 -1.71
C GLY A 171 -3.13 11.31 -0.70
N GLY A 172 -2.41 12.37 -1.07
CA GLY A 172 -2.27 13.59 -0.29
C GLY A 172 -0.83 13.92 0.07
N GLU A 173 -0.48 15.19 -0.11
CA GLU A 173 0.81 15.76 0.32
C GLU A 173 0.95 15.79 1.86
N ASP A 174 -0.17 15.61 2.57
CA ASP A 174 -0.23 15.73 4.03
C ASP A 174 -0.03 14.39 4.75
N ASN A 175 1.22 14.12 5.10
CA ASN A 175 1.64 12.99 5.93
C ASN A 175 0.91 12.92 7.30
N LEU A 176 0.28 14.01 7.79
CA LEU A 176 -0.41 14.04 9.09
C LEU A 176 -1.53 13.01 9.20
N GLN A 177 -2.27 12.76 8.11
CA GLN A 177 -3.38 11.82 8.15
C GLN A 177 -2.89 10.36 8.19
N LEU A 178 -1.77 10.05 7.53
CA LEU A 178 -1.12 8.75 7.67
C LEU A 178 -0.62 8.55 9.10
N PHE A 179 -0.02 9.56 9.73
CA PHE A 179 0.35 9.46 11.15
C PHE A 179 -0.86 9.21 12.05
N GLN A 180 -1.96 9.93 11.82
CA GLN A 180 -3.20 9.73 12.56
C GLN A 180 -3.75 8.31 12.35
N PHE A 181 -3.66 7.76 11.14
CA PHE A 181 -4.02 6.38 10.86
C PHE A 181 -3.15 5.41 11.68
N LEU A 182 -1.82 5.51 11.59
CA LEU A 182 -0.88 4.64 12.29
C LEU A 182 -1.00 4.71 13.83
N TRP A 183 -1.44 5.86 14.36
CA TRP A 183 -1.79 6.00 15.77
C TRP A 183 -3.05 5.23 16.14
N ASN A 184 -4.07 5.23 15.30
CA ASN A 184 -5.36 4.63 15.66
C ASN A 184 -5.45 3.13 15.32
N ALA A 185 -4.56 2.63 14.45
CA ALA A 185 -4.58 1.28 13.88
C ALA A 185 -4.04 0.17 14.81
N ARG A 186 -4.56 0.07 16.04
CA ARG A 186 -4.07 -0.86 17.09
C ARG A 186 -4.25 -2.34 16.78
N ARG A 187 -5.17 -2.67 15.88
CA ARG A 187 -5.46 -4.06 15.48
C ARG A 187 -4.79 -4.45 14.17
N LEU A 188 -4.11 -3.51 13.53
CA LEU A 188 -3.48 -3.75 12.25
C LEU A 188 -2.42 -4.84 12.43
N CYS A 189 -2.52 -5.88 11.62
CA CYS A 189 -1.55 -6.95 11.51
C CYS A 189 -0.85 -6.94 10.15
N ARG A 190 -1.45 -6.29 9.14
CA ARG A 190 -0.89 -6.20 7.79
C ARG A 190 -1.08 -4.81 7.21
N LEU A 191 0.03 -4.17 6.85
CA LEU A 191 0.09 -2.96 6.03
C LEU A 191 0.90 -3.27 4.78
N GLU A 192 0.25 -3.27 3.61
CA GLU A 192 0.84 -3.62 2.33
C GLU A 192 0.71 -2.45 1.35
N GLY A 193 1.84 -2.05 0.78
CA GLY A 193 1.90 -1.07 -0.30
C GLY A 193 1.72 -1.73 -1.67
N VAL A 194 2.41 -1.17 -2.67
CA VAL A 194 2.46 -1.71 -4.03
C VAL A 194 3.11 -3.10 -4.05
N ARG A 195 2.49 -4.05 -4.76
CA ARG A 195 3.06 -5.40 -4.91
C ARG A 195 4.28 -5.39 -5.82
N ASP A 196 5.24 -6.27 -5.51
CA ASP A 196 6.31 -6.63 -6.45
C ASP A 196 5.70 -7.03 -7.80
N GLU A 197 6.37 -6.65 -8.89
CA GLU A 197 6.00 -6.96 -10.27
C GLU A 197 4.69 -6.31 -10.78
N SER A 198 4.11 -5.37 -10.04
CA SER A 198 2.92 -4.65 -10.50
C SER A 198 3.20 -3.84 -11.78
N GLU A 199 2.37 -4.04 -12.79
CA GLU A 199 2.37 -3.25 -14.03
C GLU A 199 1.67 -1.91 -13.77
N LEU A 200 2.41 -0.92 -13.29
CA LEU A 200 1.85 0.40 -12.96
C LEU A 200 2.49 1.47 -13.83
N THR A 201 1.66 2.35 -14.38
CA THR A 201 2.11 3.52 -15.16
C THR A 201 2.82 4.54 -14.26
N TYR A 202 2.34 4.69 -13.03
CA TYR A 202 2.93 5.56 -12.01
C TYR A 202 3.06 4.78 -10.72
N LEU A 203 4.18 4.94 -10.02
CA LEU A 203 4.41 4.31 -8.72
C LEU A 203 4.32 5.37 -7.64
N ILE A 204 3.20 5.43 -6.91
CA ILE A 204 3.07 6.26 -5.72
C ILE A 204 3.09 5.33 -4.52
N GLU A 205 4.24 5.17 -3.90
CA GLU A 205 4.40 4.26 -2.77
C GLU A 205 3.73 4.83 -1.52
N LEU A 206 3.30 3.93 -0.62
CA LEU A 206 2.98 4.33 0.74
C LEU A 206 4.28 4.80 1.42
N SER A 207 4.44 6.12 1.59
CA SER A 207 5.63 6.72 2.20
C SER A 207 5.33 7.44 3.51
N LEU A 208 6.35 7.54 4.35
CA LEU A 208 6.31 8.24 5.63
C LEU A 208 7.55 9.12 5.76
N ASN A 209 7.33 10.41 5.97
CA ASN A 209 8.41 11.34 6.28
C ASN A 209 8.86 11.20 7.75
N ALA A 210 10.02 10.60 7.99
CA ALA A 210 10.57 10.32 9.31
C ALA A 210 10.86 11.58 10.13
N TYR A 211 11.38 12.64 9.51
CA TYR A 211 11.67 13.90 10.20
C TYR A 211 10.39 14.54 10.72
N MET A 212 9.35 14.60 9.90
CA MET A 212 8.02 15.09 10.32
C MET A 212 7.45 14.22 11.45
N ALA A 213 7.58 12.90 11.35
CA ALA A 213 7.13 11.98 12.39
C ALA A 213 7.81 12.26 13.75
N ALA A 214 9.14 12.39 13.74
CA ALA A 214 9.94 12.49 14.96
C ALA A 214 9.89 13.90 15.57
N VAL A 215 9.92 14.94 14.74
CA VAL A 215 10.10 16.33 15.21
C VAL A 215 8.78 17.07 15.36
N VAL A 216 7.81 16.81 14.46
CA VAL A 216 6.54 17.56 14.43
C VAL A 216 5.45 16.83 15.20
N ALA A 217 5.23 15.54 14.90
CA ALA A 217 4.25 14.75 15.64
C ALA A 217 4.78 14.35 17.01
N ASN A 218 6.00 13.79 17.07
CA ASN A 218 6.64 13.29 18.30
C ASN A 218 5.77 12.29 19.09
N ASP A 219 4.82 11.66 18.41
CA ASP A 219 3.88 10.74 19.01
C ASP A 219 4.16 9.31 18.56
N PRO A 220 4.08 8.33 19.49
CA PRO A 220 4.35 6.94 19.16
C PRO A 220 3.30 6.35 18.22
N TRP A 221 3.73 5.45 17.34
CA TRP A 221 2.81 4.60 16.59
C TRP A 221 2.10 3.66 17.56
N ALA A 222 0.82 3.40 17.32
CA ALA A 222 0.10 2.37 18.09
C ALA A 222 0.14 1.00 17.44
N LEU A 223 0.80 0.89 16.29
CA LEU A 223 1.28 -0.37 15.77
C LEU A 223 2.11 -1.06 16.86
N GLY A 224 1.80 -2.33 17.12
CA GLY A 224 2.41 -3.09 18.21
C GLY A 224 2.58 -4.55 17.85
N GLU A 225 2.41 -5.41 18.84
CA GLU A 225 2.65 -6.83 18.72
C GLU A 225 1.73 -7.55 17.73
N SER A 226 0.63 -6.95 17.29
CA SER A 226 -0.25 -7.54 16.27
C SER A 226 0.35 -7.53 14.87
N MET A 227 1.34 -6.67 14.60
CA MET A 227 1.92 -6.50 13.27
C MET A 227 2.72 -7.72 12.84
N GLU A 228 2.36 -8.28 11.68
CA GLU A 228 3.04 -9.42 11.05
C GLU A 228 3.70 -9.05 9.72
N TYR A 229 3.13 -8.11 8.96
CA TYR A 229 3.65 -7.65 7.68
C TYR A 229 3.55 -6.13 7.59
N PHE A 230 4.68 -5.47 7.34
CA PHE A 230 4.77 -4.02 7.26
C PHE A 230 5.56 -3.62 6.02
N GLN A 231 4.88 -2.98 5.08
CA GLN A 231 5.48 -2.41 3.89
C GLN A 231 5.16 -0.93 3.80
N MET A 232 6.19 -0.09 3.93
CA MET A 232 6.08 1.36 3.84
C MET A 232 7.46 1.96 3.62
N ARG A 233 7.57 2.89 2.66
CA ARG A 233 8.80 3.64 2.44
C ARG A 233 9.02 4.63 3.57
N ILE A 234 10.21 4.63 4.16
CA ILE A 234 10.62 5.65 5.13
C ILE A 234 11.53 6.65 4.43
N GLU A 235 11.13 7.90 4.38
CA GLU A 235 11.86 8.99 3.73
C GLU A 235 12.10 10.15 4.69
N GLY A 236 12.78 11.21 4.23
CA GLY A 236 13.03 12.38 5.05
C GLY A 236 13.89 12.10 6.28
N VAL A 237 14.75 11.08 6.25
CA VAL A 237 15.78 10.88 7.29
C VAL A 237 16.96 11.81 6.97
N PRO A 238 17.46 12.62 7.92
CA PRO A 238 18.67 13.40 7.70
C PRO A 238 19.88 12.48 7.53
N ARG A 239 20.55 12.54 6.37
CA ARG A 239 21.62 11.62 5.98
C ARG A 239 22.87 12.37 5.48
N PRO A 240 23.62 13.05 6.36
CA PRO A 240 24.82 13.80 5.97
C PRO A 240 25.97 12.90 5.48
N ASP A 241 25.86 11.58 5.67
CA ASP A 241 26.74 10.57 5.10
C ASP A 241 26.46 10.29 3.61
N VAL A 242 25.31 10.72 3.09
CA VAL A 242 24.92 10.53 1.69
C VAL A 242 25.14 11.82 0.93
N VAL A 243 26.29 11.90 0.26
CA VAL A 243 26.77 13.14 -0.38
C VAL A 243 26.51 13.17 -1.88
N CYS A 244 26.30 12.02 -2.51
CA CYS A 244 26.12 11.91 -3.94
C CYS A 244 25.06 10.86 -4.32
N ARG A 245 24.46 11.09 -5.48
CA ARG A 245 23.58 10.18 -6.19
C ARG A 245 24.39 9.04 -6.82
N ARG A 246 23.71 7.98 -7.24
CA ARG A 246 24.35 6.81 -7.89
C ARG A 246 25.07 7.14 -9.20
N ASN A 247 24.66 8.21 -9.88
CA ASN A 247 25.36 8.73 -11.05
C ASN A 247 26.58 9.63 -10.71
N GLY A 248 26.95 9.73 -9.43
CA GLY A 248 28.04 10.56 -8.93
C GLY A 248 27.71 12.04 -8.79
N SER A 249 26.52 12.50 -9.20
CA SER A 249 26.14 13.90 -9.01
C SER A 249 25.87 14.20 -7.52
N PRO A 250 26.14 15.44 -7.04
CA PRO A 250 25.87 15.79 -5.65
C PRO A 250 24.40 15.58 -5.27
N LEU A 251 24.15 15.09 -4.07
CA LEU A 251 22.80 15.07 -3.51
C LEU A 251 22.47 16.50 -3.07
N ASP A 252 21.62 17.17 -3.83
CA ASP A 252 21.19 18.52 -3.48
C ASP A 252 20.26 18.46 -2.25
N ASN A 253 20.53 19.31 -1.26
CA ASN A 253 19.73 19.37 -0.05
C ASN A 253 18.39 20.08 -0.29
N ASP A 254 18.32 20.95 -1.30
CA ASP A 254 17.19 21.87 -1.53
C ASP A 254 16.17 21.38 -2.58
N VAL A 255 16.38 20.23 -3.23
CA VAL A 255 15.68 19.91 -4.50
C VAL A 255 14.26 19.35 -4.37
N ASP A 256 13.81 18.87 -3.21
CA ASP A 256 12.59 18.05 -3.17
C ASP A 256 11.35 18.74 -2.58
N GLY A 257 11.34 20.07 -2.49
CA GLY A 257 10.23 20.80 -1.85
C GLY A 257 10.03 20.47 -0.36
N LEU A 258 10.89 19.60 0.20
CA LEU A 258 10.91 19.23 1.60
C LEU A 258 11.48 20.40 2.41
N PRO A 259 10.95 20.65 3.63
CA PRO A 259 11.51 21.65 4.50
C PRO A 259 12.98 21.32 4.82
N PRO A 260 13.85 22.33 4.99
CA PRO A 260 15.24 22.12 5.35
C PRO A 260 15.32 21.29 6.64
N MET A 261 15.99 20.15 6.55
CA MET A 261 16.14 19.23 7.68
C MET A 261 17.35 19.61 8.53
N ASP A 262 17.19 19.57 9.85
CA ASP A 262 18.31 19.71 10.76
C ASP A 262 19.17 18.43 10.74
N MET A 263 20.32 18.49 10.06
CA MET A 263 21.25 17.38 9.95
C MET A 263 21.82 16.92 11.30
N THR A 264 21.79 17.78 12.34
CA THR A 264 22.22 17.40 13.69
C THR A 264 21.26 16.40 14.34
N LYS A 265 20.02 16.31 13.84
CA LYS A 265 18.96 15.40 14.32
C LYS A 265 18.99 14.02 13.69
N ARG A 266 19.99 13.69 12.86
CA ARG A 266 20.04 12.41 12.13
C ARG A 266 19.79 11.18 13.01
N TYR A 267 20.43 11.11 14.18
CA TYR A 267 20.32 9.95 15.06
C TYR A 267 19.04 9.99 15.90
N ASP A 268 18.60 11.16 16.33
CA ASP A 268 17.33 11.31 17.05
C ASP A 268 16.16 10.81 16.19
N VAL A 269 16.12 11.22 14.92
CA VAL A 269 15.08 10.82 13.96
C VAL A 269 15.15 9.32 13.68
N GLN A 270 16.33 8.78 13.38
CA GLN A 270 16.49 7.35 13.12
C GLN A 270 16.10 6.50 14.34
N ARG A 271 16.60 6.84 15.53
CA ARG A 271 16.26 6.11 16.77
C ARG A 271 14.78 6.21 17.11
N PHE A 272 14.12 7.33 16.81
CA PHE A 272 12.67 7.44 16.94
C PHE A 272 11.96 6.40 16.06
N ILE A 273 12.30 6.33 14.77
CA ILE A 273 11.69 5.36 13.85
C ILE A 273 12.01 3.91 14.26
N TYR A 274 13.26 3.60 14.59
CA TYR A 274 13.62 2.26 15.09
C TYR A 274 12.88 1.90 16.38
N THR A 275 12.62 2.86 17.26
CA THR A 275 11.83 2.62 18.47
C THR A 275 10.38 2.26 18.12
N GLN A 276 9.80 2.87 17.09
CA GLN A 276 8.44 2.50 16.65
C GLN A 276 8.42 1.12 15.99
N LEU A 277 9.35 0.86 15.08
CA LEU A 277 9.48 -0.44 14.41
C LEU A 277 9.74 -1.55 15.44
N GLY A 278 10.65 -1.35 16.39
CA GLY A 278 11.04 -2.33 17.40
C GLY A 278 9.92 -2.82 18.33
N ARG A 279 8.76 -2.14 18.34
CA ARG A 279 7.54 -2.59 19.05
C ARG A 279 6.79 -3.71 18.33
N MET A 280 7.03 -3.89 17.04
CA MET A 280 6.41 -4.92 16.20
C MET A 280 7.16 -6.24 16.36
N ILE A 281 7.18 -6.80 17.58
CA ILE A 281 8.00 -7.97 17.91
C ILE A 281 7.61 -9.25 17.16
N ASN A 282 6.36 -9.34 16.68
CA ASN A 282 5.84 -10.46 15.89
C ASN A 282 5.94 -10.23 14.38
N LEU A 283 6.62 -9.16 13.95
CA LEU A 283 6.78 -8.82 12.54
C LEU A 283 7.60 -9.90 11.83
N LYS A 284 7.04 -10.45 10.76
CA LYS A 284 7.65 -11.50 9.91
C LYS A 284 8.32 -10.90 8.68
N GLU A 285 7.76 -9.82 8.16
CA GLU A 285 8.22 -9.17 6.94
C GLU A 285 8.26 -7.65 7.13
N LEU A 286 9.45 -7.08 6.99
CA LEU A 286 9.71 -5.65 7.05
C LEU A 286 10.20 -5.16 5.69
N ASN A 287 9.33 -4.49 4.94
CA ASN A 287 9.65 -3.96 3.63
C ASN A 287 9.70 -2.42 3.64
N LEU A 288 10.91 -1.89 3.62
CA LEU A 288 11.18 -0.45 3.57
C LEU A 288 11.76 -0.01 2.22
N GLY A 289 11.98 -0.97 1.32
CA GLY A 289 12.51 -0.76 -0.02
C GLY A 289 11.44 -0.38 -1.03
N VAL A 290 11.91 -0.12 -2.25
CA VAL A 290 11.06 0.09 -3.43
C VAL A 290 10.83 -1.28 -4.10
N PRO A 291 9.58 -1.71 -4.35
CA PRO A 291 9.30 -2.97 -5.00
C PRO A 291 9.84 -2.99 -6.43
N ASP A 292 10.14 -4.20 -6.91
CA ASP A 292 10.58 -4.38 -8.30
C ASP A 292 9.36 -4.41 -9.24
N THR A 293 8.91 -3.25 -9.73
CA THR A 293 7.82 -3.17 -10.72
C THR A 293 8.25 -3.53 -12.14
N VAL A 294 7.47 -4.34 -12.85
CA VAL A 294 7.74 -4.56 -14.28
C VAL A 294 7.41 -3.24 -14.98
N SER A 295 8.43 -2.59 -15.56
CA SER A 295 8.17 -1.39 -16.37
C SER A 295 7.29 -1.83 -17.53
N ALA A 296 6.03 -1.38 -17.53
CA ALA A 296 5.14 -1.62 -18.65
C ALA A 296 5.88 -1.13 -19.91
N PRO A 297 6.03 -1.97 -20.95
CA PRO A 297 6.73 -1.59 -22.16
C PRO A 297 6.07 -0.30 -22.67
N HIS A 298 6.82 0.81 -22.61
CA HIS A 298 6.32 2.14 -22.90
C HIS A 298 5.76 2.14 -24.31
N SER A 299 4.45 1.99 -24.39
CA SER A 299 3.75 2.22 -25.61
C SER A 299 3.14 3.62 -25.45
N TRP A 300 3.34 4.44 -26.49
CA TRP A 300 2.61 5.66 -26.85
C TRP A 300 2.80 7.02 -26.16
N TYR A 301 3.38 7.19 -24.96
CA TYR A 301 3.72 8.54 -24.45
C TYR A 301 5.21 8.86 -24.53
N VAL A 302 5.67 9.29 -25.71
CA VAL A 302 6.93 10.05 -25.83
C VAL A 302 6.66 11.43 -25.26
N VAL A 303 6.83 11.60 -23.95
CA VAL A 303 6.98 12.96 -23.38
C VAL A 303 8.26 13.50 -23.99
N GLU A 304 8.20 14.61 -24.72
CA GLU A 304 9.39 15.30 -25.21
C GLU A 304 10.22 15.70 -23.97
N ILE A 305 11.33 14.98 -23.75
CA ILE A 305 12.26 15.11 -22.62
C ILE A 305 13.11 16.38 -22.81
N GLY A 306 12.46 17.54 -22.85
CA GLY A 306 13.11 18.83 -23.11
C GLY A 306 13.66 19.52 -21.87
N GLU A 307 13.11 19.23 -20.67
CA GLU A 307 13.38 20.04 -19.47
C GLU A 307 13.64 19.23 -18.19
N LEU A 308 13.54 17.90 -18.24
CA LEU A 308 13.89 17.07 -17.09
C LEU A 308 15.41 16.93 -17.10
N GLY A 309 16.05 17.37 -16.00
CA GLY A 309 17.51 17.35 -15.84
C GLY A 309 18.13 15.96 -16.07
N PRO A 310 19.46 15.85 -16.08
CA PRO A 310 20.14 14.60 -16.35
C PRO A 310 19.69 13.52 -15.36
N PHE A 311 18.82 12.62 -15.82
CA PHE A 311 18.37 11.47 -15.04
C PHE A 311 19.57 10.59 -14.67
N GLU A 312 19.51 9.97 -13.50
CA GLU A 312 20.54 9.04 -13.03
C GLU A 312 20.73 7.84 -13.98
N ASP A 313 19.69 7.51 -14.74
CA ASP A 313 19.73 6.57 -15.85
C ASP A 313 18.83 7.06 -17.01
N PRO A 314 19.39 7.65 -18.08
CA PRO A 314 18.62 8.13 -19.22
C PRO A 314 17.94 7.00 -20.03
N GLY A 315 18.16 5.73 -19.67
CA GLY A 315 17.45 4.58 -20.22
C GLY A 315 16.23 4.12 -19.39
N HIS A 316 15.98 4.71 -18.21
CA HIS A 316 14.89 4.33 -17.31
C HIS A 316 13.99 5.54 -17.05
N ASN A 317 13.17 5.90 -18.05
CA ASN A 317 12.30 7.08 -18.06
C ASN A 317 11.17 7.10 -17.02
N PHE A 318 11.07 6.09 -16.13
CA PHE A 318 10.17 6.09 -14.99
C PHE A 318 11.01 5.74 -13.77
N VAL A 319 11.73 6.75 -13.30
CA VAL A 319 12.76 6.61 -12.26
C VAL A 319 12.08 6.09 -11.00
N ARG A 320 12.28 4.81 -10.72
CA ARG A 320 12.21 4.32 -9.36
C ARG A 320 13.24 5.10 -8.56
N GLU A 321 12.78 6.12 -7.83
CA GLU A 321 13.70 6.98 -7.11
C GLU A 321 14.37 6.18 -6.01
N PHE A 322 15.68 5.98 -6.18
CA PHE A 322 16.50 5.43 -5.13
C PHE A 322 16.33 6.32 -3.88
N ASN A 323 15.96 5.71 -2.76
CA ASN A 323 15.64 6.44 -1.54
C ASN A 323 16.93 6.80 -0.78
N TYR A 324 17.51 7.94 -1.13
CA TYR A 324 18.71 8.50 -0.49
C TYR A 324 18.48 8.97 0.95
N ARG A 325 17.23 9.32 1.31
CA ARG A 325 16.83 9.86 2.63
C ARG A 325 16.14 8.79 3.48
N SER A 326 16.66 7.56 3.42
CA SER A 326 16.16 6.38 4.15
C SER A 326 16.91 6.12 5.46
N LEU A 327 16.48 5.09 6.21
CA LEU A 327 17.16 4.62 7.41
C LEU A 327 18.56 4.07 7.08
N GLU A 328 19.55 4.37 7.93
CA GLU A 328 20.94 3.98 7.75
C GLU A 328 21.18 2.49 7.99
N PHE A 329 20.35 1.79 8.77
CA PHE A 329 20.55 0.40 9.18
C PHE A 329 21.97 0.10 9.71
N SER A 330 22.50 0.96 10.58
CA SER A 330 23.76 0.73 11.30
C SER A 330 23.55 0.62 12.82
N LEU A 331 24.44 -0.07 13.53
CA LEU A 331 24.37 -0.13 15.00
C LEU A 331 24.48 1.27 15.63
N ALA A 332 25.33 2.14 15.07
CA ALA A 332 25.45 3.53 15.49
C ALA A 332 24.13 4.31 15.36
N SER A 333 23.33 4.00 14.33
CA SER A 333 22.04 4.66 14.10
C SER A 333 20.90 4.16 14.99
N GLY A 334 21.07 3.02 15.67
CA GLY A 334 20.06 2.43 16.53
C GLY A 334 19.44 1.13 16.02
N LEU A 335 20.10 0.42 15.09
CA LEU A 335 19.65 -0.91 14.64
C LEU A 335 19.44 -1.87 15.83
N ASP A 336 20.21 -1.71 16.91
CA ASP A 336 20.11 -2.48 18.14
C ASP A 336 18.72 -2.42 18.80
N LEU A 337 17.97 -1.34 18.59
CA LEU A 337 16.61 -1.17 19.09
C LEU A 337 15.60 -2.15 18.46
N LEU A 338 15.97 -2.79 17.35
CA LEU A 338 15.17 -3.80 16.67
C LEU A 338 15.44 -5.24 17.17
N ALA A 339 16.24 -5.42 18.23
CA ALA A 339 16.62 -6.73 18.75
C ALA A 339 15.42 -7.64 19.09
N GLY A 340 14.25 -7.05 19.39
CA GLY A 340 13.03 -7.76 19.76
C GLY A 340 12.30 -8.46 18.60
N MET A 341 12.64 -8.15 17.34
CA MET A 341 12.01 -8.74 16.14
C MET A 341 12.47 -10.18 15.88
N LYS A 342 12.20 -11.09 16.81
CA LYS A 342 12.66 -12.49 16.72
C LYS A 342 11.94 -13.29 15.64
N GLU A 343 10.75 -12.83 15.25
CA GLU A 343 9.91 -13.44 14.21
C GLU A 343 10.26 -12.98 12.79
N LEU A 344 11.17 -12.01 12.65
CA LEU A 344 11.51 -11.45 11.35
C LEU A 344 12.14 -12.52 10.44
N THR A 345 11.53 -12.74 9.29
CA THR A 345 11.96 -13.71 8.28
C THR A 345 12.52 -13.05 7.03
N MET A 346 12.07 -11.84 6.71
CA MET A 346 12.49 -11.08 5.53
C MET A 346 12.62 -9.61 5.87
N LEU A 347 13.75 -9.02 5.48
CA LEU A 347 14.00 -7.58 5.47
C LEU A 347 14.21 -7.12 4.03
N ASP A 348 13.45 -6.15 3.56
CA ASP A 348 13.62 -5.57 2.24
C ASP A 348 14.03 -4.11 2.34
N VAL A 349 15.23 -3.84 1.83
CA VAL A 349 15.87 -2.53 1.76
C VAL A 349 16.34 -2.23 0.32
N ARG A 350 15.72 -2.88 -0.69
CA ARG A 350 16.00 -2.61 -2.11
C ARG A 350 15.82 -1.13 -2.42
N TRP A 351 16.72 -0.59 -3.24
CA TRP A 351 16.71 0.80 -3.67
C TRP A 351 16.73 1.82 -2.53
N THR A 352 17.36 1.47 -1.39
CA THR A 352 17.58 2.39 -0.29
C THR A 352 19.06 2.65 -0.05
N ALA A 353 19.34 3.83 0.48
CA ALA A 353 20.61 4.24 1.04
C ALA A 353 20.90 3.55 2.40
N HIS A 354 20.96 2.22 2.47
CA HIS A 354 21.25 1.46 3.70
C HIS A 354 22.75 1.16 3.91
N ARG A 355 23.26 1.25 5.15
CA ARG A 355 24.67 1.05 5.54
C ARG A 355 24.93 -0.27 6.28
N ILE A 356 24.23 -1.32 5.88
CA ILE A 356 24.39 -2.67 6.47
C ILE A 356 25.82 -3.18 6.16
N GLY A 357 26.72 -3.17 7.15
CA GLY A 357 28.07 -3.72 7.05
C GLY A 357 28.17 -5.15 7.60
N VAL A 358 29.39 -5.68 7.69
CA VAL A 358 29.65 -7.01 8.28
C VAL A 358 29.26 -7.04 9.76
N GLU A 359 29.59 -5.99 10.51
CA GLU A 359 29.24 -5.89 11.94
C GLU A 359 27.73 -5.94 12.16
N GLU A 360 26.97 -5.21 11.32
CA GLU A 360 25.50 -5.27 11.35
C GLU A 360 24.97 -6.65 10.97
N LEU A 361 25.53 -7.31 9.96
CA LEU A 361 25.11 -8.66 9.53
C LEU A 361 25.32 -9.69 10.64
N ASP A 362 26.48 -9.65 11.31
CA ASP A 362 26.77 -10.53 12.45
C ASP A 362 25.80 -10.26 13.61
N TRP A 363 25.49 -8.99 13.88
CA TRP A 363 24.50 -8.61 14.89
C TRP A 363 23.09 -9.10 14.53
N MET A 364 22.66 -8.92 13.27
CA MET A 364 21.35 -9.37 12.76
C MET A 364 21.24 -10.89 12.87
N HIS A 365 22.29 -11.64 12.52
CA HIS A 365 22.34 -13.09 12.66
C HIS A 365 22.13 -13.52 14.12
N ALA A 366 22.84 -12.87 15.06
CA ALA A 366 22.73 -13.18 16.48
C ALA A 366 21.36 -12.81 17.08
N ASN A 367 20.71 -11.76 16.57
CA ASN A 367 19.48 -11.22 17.17
C ASN A 367 18.19 -11.60 16.45
N TRP A 368 18.22 -11.93 15.16
CA TRP A 368 17.06 -12.30 14.35
C TRP A 368 17.20 -13.73 13.85
N PRO A 369 17.01 -14.74 14.73
CA PRO A 369 17.33 -16.14 14.43
C PRO A 369 16.46 -16.75 13.32
N LYS A 370 15.35 -16.10 12.95
CA LYS A 370 14.44 -16.53 11.89
C LYS A 370 14.66 -15.79 10.57
N LEU A 371 15.59 -14.82 10.51
CA LEU A 371 15.83 -14.02 9.31
C LEU A 371 16.45 -14.89 8.22
N LYS A 372 15.74 -15.04 7.10
CA LYS A 372 16.16 -15.87 5.97
C LYS A 372 16.72 -15.05 4.82
N GLU A 373 16.16 -13.86 4.60
CA GLU A 373 16.43 -13.06 3.41
C GLU A 373 16.59 -11.57 3.74
N ILE A 374 17.60 -10.94 3.15
CA ILE A 374 17.72 -9.47 3.08
C ILE A 374 17.73 -9.06 1.62
N LYS A 375 16.61 -8.55 1.12
CA LYS A 375 16.52 -7.98 -0.23
C LYS A 375 17.20 -6.62 -0.26
N GLY A 376 17.97 -6.35 -1.32
CA GLY A 376 18.67 -5.08 -1.49
C GLY A 376 20.12 -5.04 -0.97
N LEU A 377 20.59 -6.10 -0.30
CA LEU A 377 21.96 -6.15 0.26
C LEU A 377 23.07 -5.98 -0.81
N LEU A 378 22.81 -6.49 -2.03
CA LEU A 378 23.70 -6.40 -3.19
C LEU A 378 23.58 -5.07 -3.96
N SER A 379 22.93 -4.04 -3.39
CA SER A 379 22.95 -2.72 -3.99
C SER A 379 24.41 -2.29 -4.19
N LYS A 380 24.75 -1.71 -5.34
CA LYS A 380 26.15 -1.42 -5.71
C LYS A 380 26.86 -0.41 -4.78
N ARG A 381 26.17 0.10 -3.76
CA ARG A 381 26.61 1.11 -2.77
C ARG A 381 27.20 2.39 -3.37
N GLU A 382 26.86 2.70 -4.61
CA GLU A 382 27.38 3.82 -5.41
C GLU A 382 27.13 5.20 -4.79
N TRP A 383 26.26 5.28 -3.79
CA TRP A 383 25.83 6.50 -3.10
C TRP A 383 26.75 6.93 -1.94
N ALA A 384 27.66 6.06 -1.50
CA ALA A 384 28.76 6.42 -0.59
C ALA A 384 29.90 7.17 -1.30
N GLY A 385 29.84 7.29 -2.64
CA GLY A 385 30.93 7.77 -3.48
C GLY A 385 32.03 6.72 -3.68
N ASP A 386 32.98 7.01 -4.55
CA ASP A 386 34.19 6.19 -4.78
C ASP A 386 35.23 6.36 -3.66
N ASP A 387 34.79 6.69 -2.43
CA ASP A 387 35.72 6.80 -1.32
C ASP A 387 36.26 5.41 -0.92
N GLU A 388 37.51 5.36 -0.46
CA GLU A 388 38.17 4.09 -0.10
C GLU A 388 37.38 3.33 0.98
N GLY A 389 36.62 4.06 1.82
CA GLY A 389 35.82 3.50 2.91
C GLY A 389 34.61 2.70 2.41
N GLY A 390 33.81 3.26 1.50
CA GLY A 390 32.62 2.63 0.93
C GLY A 390 32.99 1.39 0.12
N MET A 391 34.08 1.47 -0.66
CA MET A 391 34.59 0.34 -1.44
C MET A 391 35.12 -0.79 -0.55
N ALA A 392 35.81 -0.47 0.56
CA ALA A 392 36.26 -1.47 1.53
C ALA A 392 35.10 -2.17 2.23
N ILE A 393 34.07 -1.43 2.65
CA ILE A 393 32.86 -2.02 3.27
C ILE A 393 32.16 -2.94 2.27
N ARG A 394 32.01 -2.54 1.01
CA ARG A 394 31.40 -3.36 -0.02
C ARG A 394 32.17 -4.67 -0.22
N ALA A 395 33.49 -4.61 -0.39
CA ALA A 395 34.32 -5.79 -0.57
C ALA A 395 34.20 -6.75 0.63
N ALA A 396 34.18 -6.22 1.85
CA ALA A 396 34.00 -7.03 3.06
C ALA A 396 32.63 -7.71 3.13
N VAL A 397 31.56 -7.02 2.69
CA VAL A 397 30.22 -7.62 2.62
C VAL A 397 30.13 -8.68 1.53
N ASP A 398 30.72 -8.45 0.36
CA ASP A 398 30.77 -9.43 -0.73
C ASP A 398 31.53 -10.70 -0.28
N GLU A 399 32.65 -10.54 0.44
CA GLU A 399 33.38 -11.65 1.06
C GLU A 399 32.54 -12.39 2.11
N TRP A 400 31.84 -11.65 2.97
CA TRP A 400 30.93 -12.21 3.97
C TRP A 400 29.80 -13.03 3.31
N ILE A 401 29.20 -12.53 2.23
CA ILE A 401 28.16 -13.26 1.48
C ILE A 401 28.73 -14.52 0.84
N ALA A 402 29.94 -14.45 0.29
CA ALA A 402 30.59 -15.60 -0.34
C ALA A 402 30.85 -16.75 0.64
N VAL A 403 31.14 -16.44 1.92
CA VAL A 403 31.29 -17.45 2.98
C VAL A 403 29.95 -17.90 3.59
N HIS A 404 28.85 -17.20 3.28
CA HIS A 404 27.48 -17.54 3.70
C HIS A 404 26.52 -17.73 2.50
N PRO A 405 26.78 -18.68 1.57
CA PRO A 405 26.08 -18.80 0.28
C PRO A 405 24.59 -19.17 0.38
N HIS A 406 24.13 -19.57 1.57
CA HIS A 406 22.73 -19.93 1.83
C HIS A 406 21.97 -18.85 2.64
N GLY A 407 22.58 -17.67 2.84
CA GLY A 407 21.98 -16.53 3.52
C GLY A 407 22.16 -16.54 5.05
N ILE A 408 21.77 -15.43 5.68
CA ILE A 408 21.89 -15.14 7.13
C ILE A 408 21.19 -16.18 8.01
N GLY A 409 20.17 -16.86 7.48
CA GLY A 409 19.36 -17.86 8.21
C GLY A 409 19.68 -19.31 7.89
N SER A 410 20.71 -19.59 7.08
CA SER A 410 21.06 -20.97 6.79
C SER A 410 21.65 -21.67 8.02
N SER A 411 21.03 -22.80 8.36
CA SER A 411 21.19 -23.56 9.61
C SER A 411 22.54 -24.28 9.76
N PHE A 412 23.67 -23.68 9.36
CA PHE A 412 24.97 -24.36 9.31
C PHE A 412 25.83 -24.27 10.58
N TYR A 413 25.32 -23.67 11.67
CA TYR A 413 25.97 -23.66 12.99
C TYR A 413 25.20 -24.47 14.06
N SER A 414 24.56 -25.58 13.67
CA SER A 414 24.07 -26.60 14.62
C SER A 414 25.11 -27.67 14.88
#